data_AF-A0A969V1B6-F1
#
_entry.id   AF-A0A969V1B6-F1
#
_cell.length_a   1.000
_cell.length_b   1.000
_cell.length_c   1.000
_cell.angle_alpha   90.00
_cell.angle_beta   90.00
_cell.angle_gamma   90.00
#
_symmetry.space_group_name_H-M   'P 1'
#
loop_
_entity.id
_entity.type
_entity.pdbx_description
1 polymer ?
#
loop_
_entity_poly.entity_id
_entity_poly.type
_entity_poly.pdbx_seq_one_letter_code
_entity_poly.pdbx_strand_id
1 'polypeptide(L)'
;MVAPSVPVKSDAKPEPIIQYRERTGQFFPEDRLKLEPGQTALEMVYIPPGSFLMGSPEDEQGRYDNEGPQHEVTFAEPFFIGKYPITQAQWRAVAALPQMERELNPNPSQFEGDNRPVEQVDWFEAVEFCARLAQTTRRPYRLPSEAEWEYACRAGTETPFHFGPSITTDLANYRGQDWEYEGKTYPGNYGDGPYGEFREQTTEVGSFEGANALGLSDLHGNVWEWCQDRWHSNYEGAPVDGSAWLSNEKDSKYILLRGGSWFLYPGGLPVGVAVRGRARWQEQRLLGPAGGVRDREDLALCPLALLPSARSAVDFLSKCTSLHL
;
A
#
# COMPACT_ATOMS: atom_id res chain seq x y z
N MET A 1 36.17 54.96 -9.16
CA MET A 1 34.76 54.51 -9.06
C MET A 1 34.75 53.03 -9.32
N VAL A 2 34.21 52.23 -8.40
CA VAL A 2 34.01 50.78 -8.57
C VAL A 2 32.52 50.52 -8.36
N ALA A 3 31.88 49.81 -9.29
CA ALA A 3 30.46 49.50 -9.17
C ALA A 3 30.25 48.37 -8.14
N PRO A 4 29.17 48.41 -7.34
CA PRO A 4 28.84 47.30 -6.45
C PRO A 4 28.46 46.07 -7.27
N SER A 5 29.05 44.91 -6.94
CA SER A 5 28.66 43.62 -7.51
C SER A 5 27.25 43.24 -7.05
N VAL A 6 26.32 43.07 -7.99
CA VAL A 6 25.00 42.51 -7.71
C VAL A 6 25.18 41.05 -7.27
N PRO A 7 24.61 40.61 -6.14
CA PRO A 7 24.65 39.21 -5.75
C PRO A 7 23.81 38.39 -6.72
N VAL A 8 24.42 37.40 -7.38
CA VAL A 8 23.71 36.41 -8.17
C VAL A 8 22.85 35.57 -7.22
N LYS A 9 21.52 35.60 -7.40
CA LYS A 9 20.66 34.60 -6.77
C LYS A 9 20.99 33.24 -7.38
N SER A 10 21.25 32.25 -6.55
CA SER A 10 21.37 30.87 -6.99
C SER A 10 19.99 30.32 -7.33
N ASP A 11 19.72 30.06 -8.60
CA ASP A 11 18.52 29.34 -9.07
C ASP A 11 18.60 27.83 -8.76
N ALA A 12 19.19 27.48 -7.61
CA ALA A 12 19.18 26.13 -7.07
C ALA A 12 17.74 25.83 -6.63
N LYS A 13 17.12 24.83 -7.27
CA LYS A 13 15.89 24.22 -6.75
C LYS A 13 16.17 23.71 -5.33
N PRO A 14 15.21 23.81 -4.39
CA PRO A 14 15.38 23.18 -3.08
C PRO A 14 15.59 21.67 -3.27
N GLU A 15 16.58 21.12 -2.58
CA GLU A 15 16.74 19.67 -2.48
C GLU A 15 15.64 19.13 -1.55
N PRO A 16 14.90 18.06 -1.94
CA PRO A 16 13.80 17.55 -1.13
C PRO A 16 14.31 16.98 0.19
N ILE A 17 13.65 17.32 1.30
CA ILE A 17 14.05 16.90 2.65
C ILE A 17 13.55 15.46 2.90
N ILE A 18 14.24 14.49 2.31
CA ILE A 18 13.99 13.06 2.51
C ILE A 18 14.74 12.57 3.75
N GLN A 19 14.05 11.86 4.65
CA GLN A 19 14.63 11.30 5.87
C GLN A 19 14.80 9.78 5.78
N TYR A 20 15.99 9.35 5.35
CA TYR A 20 16.38 7.94 5.43
C TYR A 20 16.62 7.51 6.89
N ARG A 21 16.18 6.30 7.24
CA ARG A 21 16.38 5.68 8.57
C ARG A 21 16.79 4.22 8.43
N GLU A 22 18.06 3.92 8.66
CA GLU A 22 18.55 2.53 8.70
C GLU A 22 17.92 1.77 9.88
N ARG A 23 17.20 0.68 9.56
CA ARG A 23 16.79 -0.36 10.51
C ARG A 23 16.73 -1.71 9.81
N THR A 24 17.21 -2.76 10.48
CA THR A 24 17.17 -4.13 9.97
C THR A 24 15.77 -4.72 10.18
N GLY A 25 14.98 -4.82 9.10
CA GLY A 25 13.73 -5.58 9.10
C GLY A 25 13.98 -7.07 9.37
N GLN A 26 13.14 -7.67 10.21
CA GLN A 26 13.09 -9.14 10.35
C GLN A 26 11.98 -9.66 9.43
N PHE A 27 12.24 -10.74 8.69
CA PHE A 27 11.25 -11.33 7.81
C PHE A 27 11.40 -12.86 7.73
N PHE A 28 10.49 -13.52 7.02
CA PHE A 28 10.63 -14.91 6.60
C PHE A 28 10.07 -15.12 5.18
N PRO A 29 10.64 -16.00 4.36
CA PRO A 29 10.03 -16.45 3.11
C PRO A 29 8.99 -17.55 3.37
N GLU A 30 7.82 -17.49 2.74
CA GLU A 30 6.84 -18.58 2.81
C GLU A 30 7.18 -19.74 1.86
N ASP A 31 8.18 -20.53 2.26
CA ASP A 31 8.71 -21.68 1.51
C ASP A 31 7.67 -22.75 1.10
N ARG A 32 6.43 -22.72 1.63
CA ARG A 32 5.36 -23.66 1.24
C ARG A 32 4.65 -23.23 -0.04
N LEU A 33 4.71 -21.94 -0.41
CA LEU A 33 4.34 -21.49 -1.75
C LEU A 33 5.52 -21.76 -2.69
N LYS A 34 5.27 -22.47 -3.80
CA LYS A 34 6.32 -22.80 -4.78
C LYS A 34 6.25 -21.87 -5.98
N LEU A 35 7.41 -21.33 -6.32
CA LEU A 35 7.65 -20.34 -7.36
C LEU A 35 8.90 -20.75 -8.14
N GLU A 36 8.98 -20.33 -9.40
CA GLU A 36 10.07 -20.63 -10.32
C GLU A 36 11.29 -19.70 -10.10
N PRO A 37 12.52 -20.11 -10.52
CA PRO A 37 13.71 -19.29 -10.38
C PRO A 37 13.57 -17.92 -11.05
N GLY A 38 13.78 -16.85 -10.28
CA GLY A 38 13.64 -15.46 -10.73
C GLY A 38 12.29 -14.80 -10.37
N GLN A 39 11.31 -15.57 -9.89
CA GLN A 39 10.08 -15.03 -9.31
C GLN A 39 10.32 -14.56 -7.86
N THR A 40 9.79 -13.39 -7.50
CA THR A 40 9.92 -12.81 -6.15
C THR A 40 9.22 -13.68 -5.10
N ALA A 41 9.98 -14.13 -4.11
CA ALA A 41 9.46 -14.91 -2.98
C ALA A 41 8.41 -14.13 -2.18
N LEU A 42 7.44 -14.84 -1.60
CA LEU A 42 6.50 -14.26 -0.65
C LEU A 42 7.22 -14.04 0.70
N GLU A 43 7.94 -12.93 0.80
CA GLU A 43 8.60 -12.48 2.03
C GLU A 43 7.60 -11.76 2.94
N MET A 44 7.60 -12.14 4.21
CA MET A 44 6.66 -11.68 5.24
C MET A 44 7.43 -10.97 6.36
N VAL A 45 7.28 -9.65 6.44
CA VAL A 45 8.00 -8.75 7.37
C VAL A 45 7.34 -8.75 8.74
N TYR A 46 8.13 -8.90 9.79
CA TYR A 46 7.70 -8.83 11.19
C TYR A 46 7.40 -7.38 11.61
N ILE A 47 6.19 -7.16 12.11
CA ILE A 47 5.70 -5.88 12.60
C ILE A 47 5.56 -5.96 14.13
N PRO A 48 6.32 -5.17 14.91
CA PRO A 48 6.38 -5.29 16.37
C PRO A 48 5.12 -4.73 17.05
N PRO A 49 4.79 -5.19 18.28
CA PRO A 49 3.75 -4.56 19.10
C PRO A 49 4.10 -3.10 19.41
N GLY A 50 3.09 -2.25 19.56
CA GLY A 50 3.28 -0.83 19.80
C GLY A 50 2.01 -0.02 19.55
N SER A 51 2.12 1.30 19.70
CA SER A 51 1.02 2.25 19.53
C SER A 51 1.40 3.32 18.52
N PHE A 52 0.41 3.84 17.79
CA PHE A 52 0.59 4.97 16.88
C PHE A 52 -0.66 5.84 16.78
N LEU A 53 -0.48 7.06 16.28
CA LEU A 53 -1.57 7.98 15.97
C LEU A 53 -2.02 7.74 14.52
N MET A 54 -3.24 7.25 14.34
CA MET A 54 -3.83 6.92 13.04
C MET A 54 -4.57 8.12 12.44
N GLY A 55 -4.50 8.30 11.12
CA GLY A 55 -5.04 9.47 10.41
C GLY A 55 -4.07 10.65 10.33
N SER A 56 -4.46 11.73 9.64
CA SER A 56 -3.59 12.90 9.37
C SER A 56 -3.93 14.14 10.22
N PRO A 57 -2.92 14.96 10.62
CA PRO A 57 -3.11 16.24 11.29
C PRO A 57 -3.98 17.21 10.49
N GLU A 58 -4.75 18.08 11.15
CA GLU A 58 -5.67 19.02 10.47
C GLU A 58 -5.00 19.97 9.47
N ASP A 59 -3.68 20.21 9.61
CA ASP A 59 -2.85 21.04 8.76
C ASP A 59 -1.98 20.27 7.74
N GLU A 60 -2.14 18.95 7.60
CA GLU A 60 -1.42 18.14 6.60
C GLU A 60 -1.83 18.51 5.17
N GLN A 61 -0.83 18.74 4.30
CA GLN A 61 -1.08 19.14 2.91
C GLN A 61 -1.83 18.03 2.15
N GLY A 62 -2.94 18.38 1.52
CA GLY A 62 -3.72 17.45 0.68
C GLY A 62 -4.66 16.51 1.44
N ARG A 63 -4.67 16.57 2.78
CA ARG A 63 -5.61 15.84 3.65
C ARG A 63 -7.06 16.00 3.21
N TYR A 64 -7.79 14.88 3.17
CA TYR A 64 -9.25 14.82 3.02
C TYR A 64 -9.97 14.80 4.39
N ASP A 65 -11.24 15.22 4.40
CA ASP A 65 -12.06 15.32 5.61
C ASP A 65 -12.22 13.97 6.35
N ASN A 66 -12.25 12.87 5.59
CA ASN A 66 -12.43 11.51 6.10
C ASN A 66 -11.16 10.91 6.73
N GLU A 67 -10.06 11.66 6.84
CA GLU A 67 -8.80 11.22 7.45
C GLU A 67 -8.70 11.52 8.96
N GLY A 68 -9.77 12.04 9.57
CA GLY A 68 -9.84 12.28 11.01
C GLY A 68 -11.10 11.72 11.69
N PRO A 69 -11.22 11.89 13.03
CA PRO A 69 -10.22 12.46 13.91
C PRO A 69 -8.98 11.55 14.05
N GLN A 70 -7.83 12.15 14.34
CA GLN A 70 -6.64 11.38 14.72
C GLN A 70 -6.89 10.67 16.05
N HIS A 71 -6.53 9.38 16.12
CA HIS A 71 -6.79 8.54 17.29
C HIS A 71 -5.66 7.53 17.51
N GLU A 72 -5.42 7.16 18.78
CA GLU A 72 -4.40 6.17 19.12
C GLU A 72 -4.91 4.75 18.85
N VAL A 73 -4.11 3.95 18.16
CA VAL A 73 -4.34 2.51 17.97
C VAL A 73 -3.15 1.74 18.53
N THR A 74 -3.42 0.67 19.28
CA THR A 74 -2.40 -0.12 19.99
C THR A 74 -2.46 -1.61 19.64
N PHE A 75 -1.37 -2.13 19.08
CA PHE A 75 -1.16 -3.55 18.80
C PHE A 75 -0.50 -4.23 19.99
N ALA A 76 -1.25 -5.08 20.70
CA ALA A 76 -0.77 -5.79 21.89
C ALA A 76 0.10 -7.04 21.57
N GLU A 77 -0.02 -7.58 20.36
CA GLU A 77 0.68 -8.77 19.87
C GLU A 77 1.26 -8.44 18.47
N PRO A 78 2.37 -9.06 18.03
CA PRO A 78 2.95 -8.77 16.72
C PRO A 78 2.17 -9.43 15.58
N PHE A 79 2.40 -8.94 14.37
CA PHE A 79 1.93 -9.58 13.14
C PHE A 79 3.04 -9.61 12.08
N PHE A 80 2.78 -10.27 10.96
CA PHE A 80 3.65 -10.26 9.78
C PHE A 80 2.84 -9.81 8.57
N ILE A 81 3.39 -8.91 7.77
CA ILE A 81 2.72 -8.40 6.57
C ILE A 81 3.61 -8.61 5.34
N GLY A 82 3.04 -8.76 4.15
CA GLY A 82 3.80 -8.95 2.92
C GLY A 82 4.80 -7.81 2.71
N LYS A 83 6.04 -8.15 2.33
CA LYS A 83 7.10 -7.16 2.06
C LYS A 83 6.77 -6.20 0.92
N TYR A 84 5.99 -6.72 -0.02
CA TYR A 84 5.51 -6.10 -1.23
C TYR A 84 4.04 -6.51 -1.46
N PRO A 85 3.27 -5.76 -2.26
CA PRO A 85 2.00 -6.24 -2.82
C PRO A 85 2.18 -7.59 -3.54
N ILE A 86 1.15 -8.45 -3.50
CA ILE A 86 1.23 -9.81 -4.06
C ILE A 86 1.53 -9.78 -5.56
N THR A 87 2.56 -10.52 -6.00
CA THR A 87 2.97 -10.54 -7.41
C THR A 87 2.11 -11.44 -8.28
N GLN A 88 2.14 -11.24 -9.60
CA GLN A 88 1.42 -12.08 -10.56
C GLN A 88 1.88 -13.55 -10.53
N ALA A 89 3.17 -13.81 -10.27
CA ALA A 89 3.66 -15.17 -10.03
C ALA A 89 3.05 -15.80 -8.76
N GLN A 90 3.02 -15.06 -7.65
CA GLN A 90 2.42 -15.51 -6.40
C GLN A 90 0.91 -15.76 -6.55
N TRP A 91 0.22 -14.86 -7.26
CA TRP A 91 -1.19 -15.00 -7.61
C TRP A 91 -1.45 -16.28 -8.42
N ARG A 92 -0.74 -16.51 -9.52
CA ARG A 92 -0.84 -17.75 -10.32
C ARG A 92 -0.63 -19.00 -9.49
N ALA A 93 0.39 -19.00 -8.63
CA ALA A 93 0.71 -20.15 -7.77
C ALA A 93 -0.42 -20.47 -6.78
N VAL A 94 -1.13 -19.46 -6.26
CA VAL A 94 -2.30 -19.64 -5.36
C VAL A 94 -3.59 -19.92 -6.13
N ALA A 95 -3.80 -19.33 -7.31
CA ALA A 95 -4.93 -19.61 -8.20
C ALA A 95 -4.94 -21.06 -8.72
N ALA A 96 -3.76 -21.71 -8.76
CA ALA A 96 -3.61 -23.13 -9.07
C ALA A 96 -3.86 -24.08 -7.86
N LEU A 97 -3.98 -23.56 -6.63
CA LEU A 97 -4.35 -24.36 -5.45
C LEU A 97 -5.85 -24.71 -5.48
N PRO A 98 -6.29 -25.77 -4.77
CA PRO A 98 -7.70 -26.14 -4.69
C PRO A 98 -8.59 -24.97 -4.25
N GLN A 99 -9.67 -24.72 -5.01
CA GLN A 99 -10.68 -23.72 -4.70
C GLN A 99 -11.36 -23.98 -3.34
N MET A 100 -11.64 -22.91 -2.61
CA MET A 100 -12.41 -22.94 -1.36
C MET A 100 -13.84 -22.44 -1.57
N GLU A 101 -14.03 -21.18 -1.98
CA GLU A 101 -15.35 -20.60 -2.26
C GLU A 101 -15.52 -20.26 -3.75
N ARG A 102 -14.54 -19.59 -4.36
CA ARG A 102 -14.62 -19.08 -5.75
C ARG A 102 -13.44 -19.46 -6.63
N GLU A 103 -13.70 -19.50 -7.94
CA GLU A 103 -12.66 -19.56 -8.96
C GLU A 103 -11.84 -18.25 -8.93
N LEU A 104 -10.57 -18.32 -9.33
CA LEU A 104 -9.67 -17.18 -9.48
C LEU A 104 -9.15 -17.18 -10.91
N ASN A 105 -9.25 -16.07 -11.63
CA ASN A 105 -8.56 -15.93 -12.91
C ASN A 105 -7.03 -15.94 -12.65
N PRO A 106 -6.23 -16.86 -13.22
CA PRO A 106 -4.79 -16.88 -13.00
C PRO A 106 -4.05 -15.68 -13.62
N ASN A 107 -4.61 -15.02 -14.64
CA ASN A 107 -4.02 -13.83 -15.27
C ASN A 107 -5.09 -12.73 -15.39
N PRO A 108 -5.35 -11.96 -14.32
CA PRO A 108 -6.33 -10.87 -14.33
C PRO A 108 -5.77 -9.54 -14.87
N SER A 109 -4.46 -9.35 -14.77
CA SER A 109 -3.79 -8.05 -14.85
C SER A 109 -3.64 -7.49 -16.27
N GLN A 110 -3.60 -6.16 -16.40
CA GLN A 110 -3.36 -5.44 -17.66
C GLN A 110 -1.86 -5.36 -17.96
N PHE A 111 -1.03 -5.23 -16.92
CA PHE A 111 0.41 -5.00 -17.03
C PHE A 111 1.19 -6.27 -16.70
N GLU A 112 1.38 -7.12 -17.71
CA GLU A 112 2.01 -8.45 -17.58
C GLU A 112 3.47 -8.40 -17.07
N GLY A 113 3.77 -9.27 -16.09
CA GLY A 113 5.13 -9.55 -15.61
C GLY A 113 5.14 -10.23 -14.24
N ASP A 114 5.85 -11.35 -14.12
CA ASP A 114 5.84 -12.24 -12.94
C ASP A 114 6.11 -11.55 -11.58
N ASN A 115 6.96 -10.52 -11.57
CA ASN A 115 7.32 -9.75 -10.38
C ASN A 115 6.57 -8.41 -10.27
N ARG A 116 5.67 -8.09 -11.20
CA ARG A 116 4.73 -6.98 -11.04
C ARG A 116 3.64 -7.38 -10.03
N PRO A 117 3.03 -6.42 -9.33
CA PRO A 117 1.84 -6.69 -8.53
C PRO A 117 0.72 -7.26 -9.41
N VAL A 118 -0.09 -8.14 -8.84
CA VAL A 118 -1.36 -8.52 -9.45
C VAL A 118 -2.35 -7.36 -9.34
N GLU A 119 -2.98 -7.01 -10.46
CA GLU A 119 -4.10 -6.08 -10.50
C GLU A 119 -5.30 -6.62 -11.31
N GLN A 120 -6.43 -5.90 -11.24
CA GLN A 120 -7.79 -6.31 -11.64
C GLN A 120 -8.33 -7.53 -10.86
N VAL A 121 -8.16 -7.53 -9.54
CA VAL A 121 -8.77 -8.53 -8.65
C VAL A 121 -9.78 -7.90 -7.68
N ASP A 122 -10.94 -8.54 -7.52
CA ASP A 122 -11.95 -8.10 -6.56
C ASP A 122 -11.54 -8.42 -5.10
N TRP A 123 -12.13 -7.73 -4.12
CA TRP A 123 -11.77 -7.92 -2.70
C TRP A 123 -12.00 -9.36 -2.20
N PHE A 124 -13.02 -10.04 -2.71
CA PHE A 124 -13.30 -11.42 -2.34
C PHE A 124 -12.37 -12.41 -3.06
N GLU A 125 -11.89 -12.11 -4.27
CA GLU A 125 -10.81 -12.87 -4.92
C GLU A 125 -9.52 -12.75 -4.11
N ALA A 126 -9.22 -11.56 -3.59
CA ALA A 126 -8.16 -11.33 -2.61
C ALA A 126 -8.37 -12.11 -1.28
N VAL A 127 -9.60 -12.25 -0.80
CA VAL A 127 -9.93 -13.10 0.36
C VAL A 127 -9.80 -14.60 0.05
N GLU A 128 -10.22 -15.06 -1.14
CA GLU A 128 -10.05 -16.44 -1.61
C GLU A 128 -8.56 -16.79 -1.76
N PHE A 129 -7.75 -15.87 -2.29
CA PHE A 129 -6.29 -16.00 -2.32
C PHE A 129 -5.74 -16.22 -0.90
N CYS A 130 -6.15 -15.39 0.06
CA CYS A 130 -5.75 -15.55 1.46
C CYS A 130 -6.19 -16.89 2.05
N ALA A 131 -7.42 -17.34 1.76
CA ALA A 131 -7.97 -18.61 2.24
C ALA A 131 -7.22 -19.82 1.68
N ARG A 132 -6.98 -19.87 0.36
CA ARG A 132 -6.19 -20.94 -0.29
C ARG A 132 -4.75 -20.98 0.22
N LEU A 133 -4.12 -19.81 0.35
CA LEU A 133 -2.78 -19.68 0.93
C LEU A 133 -2.77 -20.17 2.38
N ALA A 134 -3.76 -19.78 3.19
CA ALA A 134 -3.90 -20.22 4.58
C ALA A 134 -4.05 -21.75 4.70
N GLN A 135 -4.91 -22.35 3.86
CA GLN A 135 -5.16 -23.78 3.85
C GLN A 135 -3.91 -24.59 3.44
N THR A 136 -3.17 -24.14 2.43
CA THR A 136 -1.95 -24.82 1.97
C THR A 136 -0.76 -24.61 2.92
N THR A 137 -0.53 -23.38 3.38
CA THR A 137 0.56 -23.06 4.31
C THR A 137 0.30 -23.54 5.73
N ARG A 138 -0.97 -23.80 6.10
CA ARG A 138 -1.44 -24.04 7.48
C ARG A 138 -1.10 -22.88 8.43
N ARG A 139 -1.28 -21.65 7.95
CA ARG A 139 -1.10 -20.40 8.70
C ARG A 139 -2.33 -19.49 8.49
N PRO A 140 -2.76 -18.68 9.46
CA PRO A 140 -3.95 -17.84 9.33
C PRO A 140 -3.73 -16.59 8.45
N TYR A 141 -3.44 -16.76 7.16
CA TYR A 141 -3.36 -15.65 6.20
C TYR A 141 -4.72 -14.97 6.00
N ARG A 142 -4.70 -13.64 5.95
CA ARG A 142 -5.84 -12.74 5.69
C ARG A 142 -5.36 -11.44 5.05
N LEU A 143 -6.28 -10.54 4.71
CA LEU A 143 -5.95 -9.14 4.43
C LEU A 143 -5.64 -8.40 5.75
N PRO A 144 -4.76 -7.37 5.73
CA PRO A 144 -4.54 -6.50 6.89
C PRO A 144 -5.81 -5.69 7.21
N SER A 145 -5.95 -5.25 8.46
CA SER A 145 -6.82 -4.11 8.74
C SER A 145 -6.20 -2.82 8.22
N GLU A 146 -7.02 -1.79 8.03
CA GLU A 146 -6.57 -0.45 7.67
C GLU A 146 -5.56 0.11 8.69
N ALA A 147 -5.75 -0.23 9.98
CA ALA A 147 -4.84 0.10 11.05
C ALA A 147 -3.52 -0.68 10.99
N GLU A 148 -3.55 -1.98 10.73
CA GLU A 148 -2.34 -2.78 10.52
C GLU A 148 -1.53 -2.26 9.33
N TRP A 149 -2.21 -1.88 8.24
CA TRP A 149 -1.59 -1.28 7.07
C TRP A 149 -0.95 0.08 7.39
N GLU A 150 -1.69 1.01 8.01
CA GLU A 150 -1.16 2.35 8.30
C GLU A 150 0.01 2.31 9.30
N TYR A 151 -0.09 1.47 10.33
CA TYR A 151 1.01 1.26 11.30
C TYR A 151 2.27 0.69 10.65
N ALA A 152 2.10 -0.36 9.84
CA ALA A 152 3.20 -0.98 9.10
C ALA A 152 3.82 -0.01 8.10
N CYS A 153 3.01 0.83 7.43
CA CYS A 153 3.44 1.84 6.49
C CYS A 153 4.23 2.97 7.16
N ARG A 154 3.71 3.58 8.23
CA ARG A 154 4.37 4.67 8.96
C ARG A 154 5.73 4.26 9.54
N ALA A 155 5.86 3.04 10.06
CA ALA A 155 7.08 2.52 10.69
C ALA A 155 7.69 3.45 11.79
N GLY A 156 6.85 4.24 12.46
CA GLY A 156 7.27 5.27 13.43
C GLY A 156 7.64 6.63 12.81
N THR A 157 6.97 7.03 11.73
CA THR A 157 6.95 8.39 11.20
C THR A 157 5.56 9.03 11.41
N GLU A 158 5.56 10.33 11.72
CA GLU A 158 4.35 11.16 11.86
C GLU A 158 4.12 12.01 10.59
N THR A 159 5.01 11.90 9.60
CA THR A 159 5.00 12.68 8.35
C THR A 159 4.05 12.12 7.29
N PRO A 160 3.70 12.91 6.26
CA PRO A 160 2.91 12.47 5.11
C PRO A 160 3.42 11.19 4.44
N PHE A 161 4.74 10.99 4.33
CA PHE A 161 5.33 9.75 3.80
C PHE A 161 6.24 9.10 4.83
N HIS A 162 6.51 7.80 4.72
CA HIS A 162 7.60 7.18 5.49
C HIS A 162 8.99 7.74 5.10
N PHE A 163 9.06 8.40 3.94
CA PHE A 163 10.20 9.18 3.45
C PHE A 163 10.34 10.58 4.09
N GLY A 164 9.32 11.08 4.79
CA GLY A 164 9.28 12.45 5.33
C GLY A 164 8.17 13.32 4.70
N PRO A 165 8.36 14.66 4.59
CA PRO A 165 7.35 15.60 4.11
C PRO A 165 7.16 15.64 2.58
N SER A 166 7.94 14.88 1.81
CA SER A 166 7.90 14.88 0.34
C SER A 166 8.25 13.51 -0.24
N ILE A 167 7.83 13.24 -1.47
CA ILE A 167 8.11 12.02 -2.23
C ILE A 167 8.64 12.36 -3.63
N THR A 168 9.36 11.42 -4.27
CA THR A 168 9.85 11.54 -5.65
C THR A 168 9.52 10.28 -6.45
N THR A 169 9.51 10.37 -7.78
CA THR A 169 9.26 9.22 -8.66
C THR A 169 10.41 8.21 -8.72
N ASP A 170 11.50 8.46 -7.98
CA ASP A 170 12.63 7.56 -7.83
C ASP A 170 12.52 6.71 -6.54
N LEU A 171 11.60 7.12 -5.64
CA LEU A 171 11.23 6.41 -4.42
C LEU A 171 9.92 5.61 -4.57
N ALA A 172 9.12 5.92 -5.60
CA ALA A 172 7.75 5.42 -5.77
C ALA A 172 7.27 5.46 -7.22
N ASN A 173 6.28 4.62 -7.55
CA ASN A 173 5.60 4.64 -8.86
C ASN A 173 4.28 5.41 -8.78
N TYR A 174 4.23 6.63 -9.31
CA TYR A 174 3.03 7.46 -9.36
C TYR A 174 3.07 8.44 -10.54
N ARG A 175 2.05 9.28 -10.67
CA ARG A 175 2.00 10.35 -11.66
C ARG A 175 2.78 11.58 -11.18
N GLY A 176 4.08 11.64 -11.50
CA GLY A 176 4.96 12.79 -11.23
C GLY A 176 4.70 14.04 -12.07
N GLN A 177 3.54 14.17 -12.72
CA GLN A 177 3.21 15.21 -13.70
C GLN A 177 1.81 15.77 -13.44
N ASP A 178 1.64 17.09 -13.65
CA ASP A 178 0.36 17.76 -13.46
C ASP A 178 -0.79 17.05 -14.18
N TRP A 179 -1.97 17.08 -13.56
CA TRP A 179 -3.20 16.56 -14.15
C TRP A 179 -4.26 17.63 -14.21
N GLU A 180 -4.69 17.98 -15.41
CA GLU A 180 -5.84 18.86 -15.64
C GLU A 180 -7.14 18.03 -15.70
N TYR A 181 -8.06 18.28 -14.78
CA TYR A 181 -9.39 17.66 -14.78
C TYR A 181 -10.47 18.62 -14.30
N GLU A 182 -11.53 18.79 -15.08
CA GLU A 182 -12.66 19.72 -14.83
C GLU A 182 -12.23 21.18 -14.54
N GLY A 183 -11.11 21.62 -15.14
CA GLY A 183 -10.55 22.96 -14.93
C GLY A 183 -9.81 23.13 -13.59
N LYS A 184 -9.40 22.02 -12.96
CA LYS A 184 -8.52 21.99 -11.80
C LYS A 184 -7.20 21.30 -12.17
N THR A 185 -6.09 21.96 -11.87
CA THR A 185 -4.76 21.36 -11.81
C THR A 185 -4.61 20.55 -10.52
N TYR A 186 -4.29 19.27 -10.63
CA TYR A 186 -3.78 18.45 -9.52
C TYR A 186 -2.26 18.34 -9.69
N PRO A 187 -1.45 18.83 -8.75
CA PRO A 187 -0.02 18.98 -8.95
C PRO A 187 0.69 17.63 -9.05
N GLY A 188 1.65 17.52 -9.98
CA GLY A 188 2.52 16.35 -10.14
C GLY A 188 3.55 16.15 -9.02
N ASN A 189 3.62 17.06 -8.06
CA ASN A 189 4.55 17.06 -6.92
C ASN A 189 3.81 17.28 -5.59
N TYR A 190 4.50 17.05 -4.45
CA TYR A 190 3.96 17.23 -3.11
C TYR A 190 4.97 18.00 -2.23
N GLY A 191 4.49 18.97 -1.44
CA GLY A 191 5.35 19.89 -0.70
C GLY A 191 6.36 20.60 -1.62
N ASP A 192 7.58 20.78 -1.12
CA ASP A 192 8.74 21.24 -1.92
C ASP A 192 9.36 20.15 -2.80
N GLY A 193 8.72 18.97 -2.92
CA GLY A 193 9.20 17.86 -3.73
C GLY A 193 9.25 18.19 -5.24
N PRO A 194 10.13 17.54 -6.01
CA PRO A 194 10.23 17.74 -7.45
C PRO A 194 9.09 17.07 -8.24
N TYR A 195 8.84 17.61 -9.43
CA TYR A 195 8.16 16.89 -10.51
C TYR A 195 9.02 15.73 -11.03
N GLY A 196 8.38 14.71 -11.60
CA GLY A 196 9.03 13.47 -12.01
C GLY A 196 8.37 12.76 -13.19
N GLU A 197 8.62 11.46 -13.30
CA GLU A 197 8.09 10.60 -14.36
C GLU A 197 6.58 10.32 -14.17
N PHE A 198 5.86 10.07 -15.25
CA PHE A 198 4.57 9.37 -15.19
C PHE A 198 4.68 8.14 -16.09
N ARG A 199 4.70 6.95 -15.48
CA ARG A 199 5.09 5.69 -16.17
C ARG A 199 3.95 5.05 -16.97
N GLU A 200 2.71 5.46 -16.69
CA GLU A 200 1.48 4.93 -17.29
C GLU A 200 1.26 3.41 -17.11
N GLN A 201 1.97 2.80 -16.15
CA GLN A 201 1.93 1.36 -15.84
C GLN A 201 2.41 1.06 -14.42
N THR A 202 2.14 -0.17 -13.93
CA THR A 202 2.78 -0.72 -12.72
C THR A 202 4.31 -0.88 -12.88
N THR A 203 5.03 -1.18 -11.82
CA THR A 203 6.44 -1.60 -11.85
C THR A 203 6.61 -2.96 -11.17
N GLU A 204 7.72 -3.65 -11.42
CA GLU A 204 8.09 -4.81 -10.60
C GLU A 204 8.25 -4.38 -9.13
N VAL A 205 7.86 -5.23 -8.19
CA VAL A 205 7.95 -4.92 -6.77
C VAL A 205 9.41 -4.80 -6.32
N GLY A 206 9.71 -3.84 -5.45
CA GLY A 206 11.07 -3.53 -5.03
C GLY A 206 11.90 -2.77 -6.08
N SER A 207 11.28 -2.18 -7.12
CA SER A 207 11.99 -1.38 -8.14
C SER A 207 12.63 -0.08 -7.61
N PHE A 208 12.30 0.36 -6.39
CA PHE A 208 12.70 1.66 -5.83
C PHE A 208 13.57 1.53 -4.58
N GLU A 209 14.58 2.40 -4.47
CA GLU A 209 15.44 2.52 -3.28
C GLU A 209 14.69 3.21 -2.14
N GLY A 210 13.82 2.47 -1.45
CA GLY A 210 12.89 3.12 -0.52
C GLY A 210 12.16 2.26 0.50
N ALA A 211 12.73 1.13 0.92
CA ALA A 211 12.12 0.34 2.01
C ALA A 211 12.00 1.18 3.30
N ASN A 212 10.86 1.09 3.99
CA ASN A 212 10.62 1.83 5.22
C ASN A 212 11.41 1.25 6.41
N ALA A 213 11.32 1.88 7.59
CA ALA A 213 12.08 1.49 8.78
C ALA A 213 11.67 0.14 9.44
N LEU A 214 10.81 -0.65 8.79
CA LEU A 214 10.53 -2.06 9.09
C LEU A 214 10.96 -3.03 7.97
N GLY A 215 11.31 -2.51 6.78
CA GLY A 215 11.73 -3.30 5.61
C GLY A 215 10.65 -3.52 4.54
N LEU A 216 9.56 -2.74 4.57
CA LEU A 216 8.45 -2.79 3.60
C LEU A 216 8.68 -1.82 2.44
N SER A 217 8.30 -2.23 1.23
CA SER A 217 8.46 -1.45 -0.01
C SER A 217 7.12 -1.28 -0.76
N ASP A 218 7.11 -0.43 -1.79
CA ASP A 218 5.97 -0.14 -2.68
C ASP A 218 4.71 0.49 -2.03
N LEU A 219 4.70 0.66 -0.69
CA LEU A 219 3.64 1.26 0.15
C LEU A 219 3.08 2.63 -0.29
N HIS A 220 3.74 3.32 -1.22
CA HIS A 220 3.33 4.60 -1.77
C HIS A 220 3.29 4.51 -3.30
N GLY A 221 2.08 4.45 -3.87
CA GLY A 221 1.87 4.28 -5.30
C GLY A 221 1.90 2.82 -5.76
N ASN A 222 2.31 2.60 -7.01
CA ASN A 222 2.24 1.34 -7.77
C ASN A 222 0.81 0.78 -7.87
N VAL A 223 0.23 0.21 -6.81
CA VAL A 223 -1.12 -0.37 -6.74
C VAL A 223 -1.84 -0.04 -5.44
N TRP A 224 -3.15 0.14 -5.51
CA TRP A 224 -4.04 0.27 -4.36
C TRP A 224 -4.16 -1.07 -3.65
N GLU A 225 -4.01 -1.08 -2.33
CA GLU A 225 -3.96 -2.29 -1.52
C GLU A 225 -5.26 -2.55 -0.76
N TRP A 226 -5.84 -3.76 -0.94
CA TRP A 226 -7.06 -4.21 -0.28
C TRP A 226 -6.86 -4.43 1.22
N CYS A 227 -7.61 -3.68 2.04
CA CYS A 227 -7.74 -3.92 3.47
C CYS A 227 -8.97 -4.80 3.78
N GLN A 228 -9.07 -5.32 5.01
CA GLN A 228 -10.20 -6.13 5.48
C GLN A 228 -11.44 -5.27 5.84
N ASP A 229 -11.23 -3.98 6.09
CA ASP A 229 -12.20 -3.02 6.64
C ASP A 229 -13.29 -2.61 5.64
N ARG A 230 -14.47 -2.28 6.18
CA ARG A 230 -15.48 -1.53 5.42
C ARG A 230 -15.07 -0.06 5.33
N TRP A 231 -15.49 0.59 4.26
CA TRP A 231 -15.32 2.03 4.14
C TRP A 231 -16.16 2.79 5.16
N HIS A 232 -15.56 3.77 5.84
CA HIS A 232 -16.23 4.71 6.74
C HIS A 232 -15.86 6.16 6.36
N SER A 233 -16.81 7.08 6.58
CA SER A 233 -16.72 8.49 6.13
C SER A 233 -15.87 9.40 7.03
N ASN A 234 -15.54 8.93 8.22
CA ASN A 234 -14.58 9.50 9.15
C ASN A 234 -13.96 8.34 9.94
N TYR A 235 -13.26 8.61 11.04
CA TYR A 235 -12.77 7.59 11.97
C TYR A 235 -13.33 7.75 13.41
N GLU A 236 -14.54 8.31 13.57
CA GLU A 236 -15.24 8.40 14.85
C GLU A 236 -15.74 7.01 15.30
N GLY A 237 -15.23 6.50 16.44
CA GLY A 237 -15.58 5.17 16.93
C GLY A 237 -14.87 4.01 16.21
N ALA A 238 -13.77 4.30 15.50
CA ALA A 238 -12.89 3.30 14.93
C ALA A 238 -12.27 2.36 16.01
N PRO A 239 -11.88 1.12 15.66
CA PRO A 239 -11.23 0.20 16.58
C PRO A 239 -9.82 0.68 17.01
N VAL A 240 -9.55 0.65 18.31
CA VAL A 240 -8.28 1.11 18.92
C VAL A 240 -7.28 -0.03 19.21
N ASP A 241 -7.63 -1.27 18.86
CA ASP A 241 -6.86 -2.49 19.12
C ASP A 241 -6.23 -3.12 17.85
N GLY A 242 -6.34 -2.42 16.71
CA GLY A 242 -5.85 -2.88 15.41
C GLY A 242 -6.80 -3.85 14.69
N SER A 243 -7.95 -4.20 15.26
CA SER A 243 -8.95 -5.03 14.58
C SER A 243 -9.63 -4.29 13.41
N ALA A 244 -10.05 -5.04 12.39
CA ALA A 244 -10.70 -4.47 11.22
C ALA A 244 -12.10 -3.91 11.54
N TRP A 245 -12.40 -2.72 11.03
CA TRP A 245 -13.68 -2.04 11.22
C TRP A 245 -14.76 -2.64 10.31
N LEU A 246 -15.36 -3.73 10.81
CA LEU A 246 -16.39 -4.50 10.09
C LEU A 246 -17.83 -4.07 10.41
N SER A 247 -18.05 -2.98 11.14
CA SER A 247 -19.37 -2.63 11.69
C SER A 247 -20.40 -2.30 10.60
N ASN A 248 -21.64 -2.73 10.85
CA ASN A 248 -22.75 -2.55 9.92
C ASN A 248 -23.33 -1.12 9.98
N GLU A 249 -22.63 -0.15 9.39
CA GLU A 249 -23.37 0.90 8.69
C GLU A 249 -24.23 0.23 7.60
N LYS A 250 -25.51 0.58 7.54
CA LYS A 250 -26.47 -0.07 6.61
C LYS A 250 -26.19 0.24 5.13
N ASP A 251 -25.31 1.20 4.86
CA ASP A 251 -25.10 1.79 3.54
C ASP A 251 -23.64 1.71 3.03
N SER A 252 -22.70 1.15 3.82
CA SER A 252 -21.31 0.95 3.36
C SER A 252 -21.21 -0.24 2.38
N LYS A 253 -21.55 0.05 1.12
CA LYS A 253 -21.47 -0.84 -0.07
C LYS A 253 -20.04 -0.96 -0.63
N TYR A 254 -19.06 -0.60 0.18
CA TYR A 254 -17.73 -0.20 -0.22
C TYR A 254 -16.69 -0.84 0.71
N ILE A 255 -15.68 -1.46 0.12
CA ILE A 255 -14.53 -2.02 0.82
C ILE A 255 -13.34 -1.10 0.59
N LEU A 256 -12.41 -1.08 1.54
CA LEU A 256 -11.44 0.00 1.67
C LEU A 256 -10.05 -0.34 1.10
N LEU A 257 -9.37 0.70 0.61
CA LEU A 257 -8.05 0.64 -0.05
C LEU A 257 -7.04 1.62 0.58
N ARG A 258 -5.75 1.27 0.54
CA ARG A 258 -4.61 2.12 0.99
C ARG A 258 -3.43 2.11 -0.02
N GLY A 259 -2.47 3.01 0.13
CA GLY A 259 -1.22 3.05 -0.67
C GLY A 259 -1.19 4.00 -1.87
N GLY A 260 -2.30 4.20 -2.59
CA GLY A 260 -2.30 4.96 -3.84
C GLY A 260 -2.05 4.09 -5.08
N SER A 261 -1.65 4.67 -6.22
CA SER A 261 -1.36 3.88 -7.43
C SER A 261 -0.50 4.62 -8.46
N TRP A 262 -0.01 3.90 -9.47
CA TRP A 262 0.78 4.44 -10.59
C TRP A 262 0.12 5.61 -11.35
N PHE A 263 -1.21 5.72 -11.33
CA PHE A 263 -1.95 6.77 -12.04
C PHE A 263 -2.29 8.01 -11.22
N LEU A 264 -2.05 7.99 -9.91
CA LEU A 264 -2.42 9.08 -9.01
C LEU A 264 -1.31 10.12 -8.86
N TYR A 265 -1.73 11.38 -8.72
CA TYR A 265 -0.88 12.50 -8.34
C TYR A 265 -0.47 12.34 -6.86
N PRO A 266 0.70 12.83 -6.43
CA PRO A 266 1.26 12.52 -5.11
C PRO A 266 0.47 13.08 -3.93
N GLY A 267 -0.51 13.96 -4.15
CA GLY A 267 -1.51 14.33 -3.14
C GLY A 267 -2.42 13.19 -2.67
N GLY A 268 -2.55 12.11 -3.46
CA GLY A 268 -3.36 10.92 -3.12
C GLY A 268 -2.56 9.72 -2.60
N LEU A 269 -1.33 9.95 -2.11
CA LEU A 269 -0.37 8.93 -1.69
C LEU A 269 0.11 8.95 -0.21
N PRO A 270 -0.03 10.05 0.58
CA PRO A 270 0.41 10.06 1.97
C PRO A 270 -0.15 8.92 2.84
N VAL A 271 0.55 8.58 3.93
CA VAL A 271 0.17 7.52 4.84
C VAL A 271 -1.17 7.84 5.52
N GLY A 272 -1.41 9.10 5.89
CA GLY A 272 -2.72 9.58 6.35
C GLY A 272 -3.76 9.58 5.23
N VAL A 273 -3.36 10.06 4.04
CA VAL A 273 -4.13 10.03 2.78
C VAL A 273 -4.27 8.61 2.23
N ALA A 274 -5.10 7.86 2.94
CA ALA A 274 -6.12 7.19 2.19
C ALA A 274 -6.97 8.25 1.46
N VAL A 275 -6.93 8.25 0.13
CA VAL A 275 -8.23 8.12 -0.53
C VAL A 275 -8.78 6.81 0.05
N ARG A 276 -9.54 6.85 1.17
CA ARG A 276 -10.17 5.65 1.78
C ARG A 276 -11.02 5.10 0.63
N GLY A 277 -10.46 4.14 -0.11
CA GLY A 277 -10.85 3.92 -1.50
C GLY A 277 -12.06 3.02 -1.57
N ARG A 278 -12.62 2.83 -2.78
CA ARG A 278 -13.83 2.03 -2.91
C ARG A 278 -13.97 1.37 -4.28
N ALA A 279 -14.46 0.13 -4.26
CA ALA A 279 -15.15 -0.48 -5.39
C ALA A 279 -16.57 -0.87 -4.96
N ARG A 280 -17.55 -0.75 -5.86
CA ARG A 280 -18.94 -1.15 -5.57
C ARG A 280 -19.13 -2.66 -5.55
N TRP A 281 -19.78 -3.13 -4.49
CA TRP A 281 -20.19 -4.53 -4.19
C TRP A 281 -21.00 -5.28 -5.29
N GLN A 282 -21.33 -4.67 -6.44
CA GLN A 282 -22.27 -5.23 -7.42
C GLN A 282 -21.96 -5.00 -8.91
N GLU A 283 -21.07 -4.08 -9.30
CA GLU A 283 -20.91 -3.71 -10.72
C GLU A 283 -19.71 -4.38 -11.43
N GLN A 284 -18.71 -4.88 -10.69
CA GLN A 284 -17.50 -5.56 -11.23
C GLN A 284 -17.78 -6.85 -12.04
N ARG A 285 -19.02 -7.34 -12.11
CA ARG A 285 -19.39 -8.59 -12.82
C ARG A 285 -20.01 -8.39 -14.20
N LEU A 286 -20.20 -7.14 -14.66
CA LEU A 286 -20.83 -6.82 -15.95
C LEU A 286 -20.28 -5.53 -16.57
N LEU A 287 -19.24 -5.63 -17.41
CA LEU A 287 -19.00 -4.64 -18.46
C LEU A 287 -18.29 -5.25 -19.68
N GLY A 288 -19.06 -5.48 -20.75
CA GLY A 288 -18.54 -5.79 -22.08
C GLY A 288 -18.17 -4.53 -22.88
N PRO A 289 -17.61 -4.66 -24.09
CA PRO A 289 -16.97 -3.55 -24.79
C PRO A 289 -17.99 -2.52 -25.34
N ALA A 290 -18.14 -1.41 -24.62
CA ALA A 290 -18.75 -0.18 -25.11
C ALA A 290 -17.92 1.04 -24.65
N GLY A 291 -17.54 1.90 -25.59
CA GLY A 291 -16.68 3.05 -25.30
C GLY A 291 -17.44 4.18 -24.59
N GLY A 292 -17.13 4.37 -23.32
CA GLY A 292 -17.54 5.50 -22.47
C GLY A 292 -16.48 5.71 -21.39
N VAL A 293 -16.51 6.84 -20.69
CA VAL A 293 -15.54 7.20 -19.63
C VAL A 293 -15.32 5.99 -18.69
N ARG A 294 -14.09 5.47 -18.64
CA ARG A 294 -13.74 4.37 -17.72
C ARG A 294 -13.93 4.87 -16.29
N ASP A 295 -14.89 4.31 -15.57
CA ASP A 295 -15.06 4.59 -14.16
C ASP A 295 -13.84 4.09 -13.39
N ARG A 296 -13.35 4.91 -12.45
CA ARG A 296 -11.97 4.81 -11.93
C ARG A 296 -11.79 3.75 -10.84
N GLU A 297 -12.74 2.83 -10.70
CA GLU A 297 -12.73 1.76 -9.69
C GLU A 297 -12.07 0.44 -10.23
N ASP A 298 -11.75 0.35 -11.53
CA ASP A 298 -11.23 -0.87 -12.19
C ASP A 298 -9.69 -1.00 -12.30
N LEU A 299 -8.91 -0.03 -11.81
CA LEU A 299 -7.47 0.04 -12.08
C LEU A 299 -6.59 -0.16 -10.83
N ALA A 300 -5.59 -1.04 -10.97
CA ALA A 300 -4.47 -1.17 -10.04
C ALA A 300 -4.84 -1.62 -8.61
N LEU A 301 -5.66 -2.66 -8.44
CA LEU A 301 -6.09 -3.22 -7.14
C LEU A 301 -5.34 -4.51 -6.78
N CYS A 302 -4.64 -4.56 -5.65
CA CYS A 302 -3.81 -5.70 -5.22
C CYS A 302 -4.09 -6.09 -3.75
N PRO A 303 -4.04 -7.37 -3.34
CA PRO A 303 -3.96 -7.71 -1.92
C PRO A 303 -2.55 -7.50 -1.37
N LEU A 304 -2.46 -7.02 -0.13
CA LEU A 304 -1.34 -7.33 0.74
C LEU A 304 -1.74 -8.48 1.65
N ALA A 305 -0.92 -9.53 1.75
CA ALA A 305 -1.19 -10.65 2.65
C ALA A 305 -0.66 -10.34 4.05
N LEU A 306 -1.46 -10.61 5.08
CA LEU A 306 -1.10 -10.49 6.49
C LEU A 306 -1.27 -11.83 7.21
N LEU A 307 -0.39 -12.08 8.16
CA LEU A 307 -0.34 -13.24 9.03
C LEU A 307 -0.23 -12.75 10.49
N PRO A 308 -1.27 -12.86 11.33
CA PRO A 308 -1.15 -12.56 12.75
C PRO A 308 -0.22 -13.57 13.44
N SER A 309 0.55 -13.11 14.43
CA SER A 309 1.44 -14.01 15.16
C SER A 309 0.65 -14.98 16.05
N ALA A 310 1.11 -16.24 16.08
CA ALA A 310 0.64 -17.19 17.09
C ALA A 310 1.41 -16.98 18.40
N ARG A 311 0.77 -17.26 19.55
CA ARG A 311 1.40 -17.19 20.88
C ARG A 311 2.60 -18.14 21.11
N SER A 312 3.00 -18.91 20.09
CA SER A 312 4.27 -19.65 20.01
C SER A 312 5.39 -18.89 19.30
N ALA A 313 5.33 -17.55 19.22
CA ALA A 313 6.28 -16.68 18.52
C ALA A 313 7.77 -16.91 18.89
N VAL A 314 8.04 -17.49 20.07
CA VAL A 314 9.37 -17.87 20.55
C VAL A 314 10.09 -18.83 19.59
N ASP A 315 9.38 -19.78 18.97
CA ASP A 315 9.95 -20.70 17.97
C ASP A 315 10.18 -20.02 16.60
N PHE A 316 9.60 -18.84 16.39
CA PHE A 316 9.56 -18.19 15.09
C PHE A 316 10.75 -17.24 14.88
N LEU A 317 11.05 -16.44 15.90
CA LEU A 317 12.21 -15.53 15.90
C LEU A 317 13.54 -16.26 15.73
N SER A 318 13.61 -17.56 16.05
CA SER A 318 14.79 -18.41 15.82
C SER A 318 15.08 -18.69 14.33
N LYS A 319 14.21 -18.25 13.40
CA LYS A 319 14.31 -18.51 11.95
C LYS A 319 14.33 -17.24 11.09
N CYS A 320 14.10 -16.07 11.68
CA CYS A 320 14.16 -14.80 10.95
C CYS A 320 15.62 -14.45 10.63
N THR A 321 15.98 -14.56 9.34
CA THR A 321 17.25 -14.03 8.83
C THR A 321 17.28 -12.52 8.99
N SER A 322 18.15 -12.03 9.87
CA SER A 322 18.46 -10.60 9.95
C SER A 322 19.37 -10.23 8.79
N LEU A 323 18.86 -9.45 7.84
CA LEU A 323 19.67 -8.90 6.76
C LEU A 323 20.31 -7.59 7.24
N HIS A 324 21.64 -7.51 7.21
CA HIS A 324 22.32 -6.23 7.09
C HIS A 324 22.37 -5.89 5.60
N LEU A 325 21.84 -4.71 5.26
CA LEU A 325 22.11 -3.99 4.02
C LEU A 325 23.21 -2.96 4.32
#